data_AF-A0A8T2MWM1-F1
#
_entry.id   AF-A0A8T2MWM1-F1
#
_cell.length_a   1.000
_cell.length_b   1.000
_cell.length_c   1.000
_cell.angle_alpha   90.00
_cell.angle_beta   90.00
_cell.angle_gamma   90.00
#
_symmetry.space_group_name_H-M   'P 1'
#
loop_
_entity.id
_entity.type
_entity.pdbx_description
1 polymer ?
#
loop_
_entity_poly.entity_id
_entity_poly.type
_entity_poly.pdbx_seq_one_letter_code
_entity_poly.pdbx_strand_id
1 'polypeptide(L)'
;MLCGYGAVCERDINDPSKGECVCKKIVCSPVVAPVCGSDSSTYSNECELEKAQCKAQRRLKVVRKGPCALKDPCSEVTCSYGSTCVQSSDGQSAKCMCPLSCETQPEQVVCGSDGQDYRNECELNKMACHLQRNIHKQHQGPCDPCKDSQNNLNVACRVEPRTRRPLTFAPPESCPPDSEPLCASDGNTYDSECKMRRVGMLKGVDLRKIHSGRCKKQEECREECKFNAVCLVERLGPRCSCEPIECDGTYKPLCGKDGRTYMNDCERQRAECQAKAHIPIKQQGPCGSNSACTSQRPCLVTAPLNEVSLEQPKKEAASPSDETLALACAEFPSVRCKSLRLNRRVGDGHIN
;
A
#
# COMPACT_ATOMS: atom_id res chain seq x y z
N MET A 1 44.83 -30.21 45.04
CA MET A 1 43.53 -30.44 44.36
C MET A 1 42.89 -29.09 44.05
N LEU A 2 42.40 -28.91 42.82
CA LEU A 2 41.61 -27.74 42.43
C LEU A 2 40.15 -28.19 42.34
N CYS A 3 39.30 -27.67 43.23
CA CYS A 3 37.87 -27.96 43.20
C CYS A 3 37.18 -27.06 42.16
N GLY A 4 36.37 -27.67 41.29
CA GLY A 4 35.59 -26.97 40.27
C GLY A 4 34.25 -26.46 40.77
N TYR A 5 33.55 -25.69 39.92
CA TYR A 5 32.11 -25.37 40.08
C TYR A 5 31.73 -24.68 41.41
N GLY A 6 32.64 -23.93 42.03
CA GLY A 6 32.38 -23.25 43.30
C GLY A 6 32.45 -24.15 44.55
N ALA A 7 32.91 -25.40 44.41
CA ALA A 7 33.22 -26.26 45.55
C ALA A 7 34.51 -25.81 46.27
N VAL A 8 34.56 -26.03 47.58
CA VAL A 8 35.74 -25.72 48.40
C VAL A 8 36.37 -27.01 48.86
N CYS A 9 37.71 -27.06 48.85
CA CYS A 9 38.45 -28.20 49.36
C CYS A 9 38.44 -28.16 50.89
N GLU A 10 37.78 -29.14 51.50
CA GLU A 10 37.82 -29.39 52.94
C GLU A 10 38.82 -30.53 53.19
N ARG A 11 39.76 -30.32 54.12
CA ARG A 11 40.77 -31.32 54.47
C ARG A 11 40.23 -32.24 55.56
N ASP A 12 40.56 -33.51 55.49
CA ASP A 12 40.23 -34.47 56.55
C ASP A 12 41.01 -34.10 57.83
N ILE A 13 40.31 -34.13 58.97
CA ILE A 13 40.88 -33.79 60.28
C ILE A 13 41.93 -34.82 60.69
N ASN A 14 41.79 -36.07 60.25
CA ASN A 14 42.66 -37.18 60.63
C ASN A 14 43.82 -37.42 59.67
N ASP A 15 43.71 -36.95 58.41
CA ASP A 15 44.78 -37.03 57.41
C ASP A 15 44.85 -35.73 56.60
N PRO A 16 45.80 -34.82 56.92
CA PRO A 16 45.99 -33.56 56.20
C PRO A 16 46.32 -33.71 54.71
N SER A 17 46.69 -34.92 54.27
CA SER A 17 47.02 -35.28 52.89
C SER A 17 45.77 -35.58 52.06
N LYS A 18 44.63 -35.83 52.71
CA LYS A 18 43.36 -36.16 52.07
C LYS A 18 42.41 -34.96 52.14
N GLY A 19 41.87 -34.58 50.99
CA GLY A 19 40.90 -33.48 50.89
C GLY A 19 39.73 -33.86 50.01
N GLU A 20 38.53 -33.40 50.38
CA GLU A 20 37.31 -33.62 49.62
C GLU A 20 36.77 -32.28 49.11
N CYS A 21 36.24 -32.26 47.89
CA CYS A 21 35.58 -31.08 47.35
C CYS A 21 34.13 -31.07 47.79
N VAL A 22 33.79 -30.16 48.71
CA VAL A 22 32.44 -30.04 49.26
C VAL A 22 31.78 -28.75 48.81
N CYS A 23 30.48 -28.82 48.58
CA CYS A 23 29.66 -27.62 48.37
C CYS A 23 29.34 -26.99 49.71
N LYS A 24 29.86 -25.79 49.96
CA LYS A 24 29.51 -25.03 51.16
C LYS A 24 28.00 -24.80 51.19
N LYS A 25 27.40 -24.96 52.37
CA LYS A 25 25.99 -24.59 52.63
C LYS A 25 25.90 -23.06 52.68
N ILE A 26 25.90 -22.44 51.51
CA ILE A 26 25.73 -20.99 51.37
C ILE A 26 24.28 -20.64 51.69
N VAL A 27 24.10 -19.69 52.61
CA VAL A 27 22.81 -19.06 52.88
C VAL A 27 22.72 -17.85 51.95
N CYS A 28 21.89 -17.94 50.92
CA CYS A 28 21.67 -16.84 50.00
C CYS A 28 20.71 -15.81 50.60
N SER A 29 20.92 -14.54 50.26
CA SER A 29 20.01 -13.45 50.62
C SER A 29 18.61 -13.70 50.06
N PRO A 30 17.52 -13.38 50.80
CA PRO A 30 16.16 -13.54 50.32
C PRO A 30 15.76 -12.50 49.25
N VAL A 31 16.66 -11.60 48.86
CA VAL A 31 16.41 -10.63 47.78
C VAL A 31 16.14 -11.37 46.47
N VAL A 32 14.94 -11.14 45.94
CA VAL A 32 14.48 -11.73 44.68
C VAL A 32 14.95 -10.84 43.52
N ALA A 33 15.97 -11.30 42.81
CA ALA A 33 16.54 -10.64 41.64
C ALA A 33 16.85 -11.74 40.60
N PRO A 34 15.82 -12.25 39.91
CA PRO A 34 15.94 -13.50 39.15
C PRO A 34 17.00 -13.41 38.05
N VAL A 35 17.66 -14.52 37.76
CA VAL A 35 18.62 -14.65 36.66
C VAL A 35 18.33 -15.89 35.83
N CYS A 36 18.62 -15.82 34.54
CA CYS A 36 18.48 -16.93 33.63
C CYS A 36 19.82 -17.66 33.48
N GLY A 37 19.84 -18.95 33.83
CA GLY A 37 21.02 -19.79 33.68
C GLY A 37 21.23 -20.28 32.25
N SER A 38 22.45 -20.70 31.95
CA SER A 38 22.84 -21.34 30.68
C SER A 38 22.20 -22.71 30.43
N ASP A 39 21.44 -23.20 31.39
CA ASP A 39 20.61 -24.40 31.35
C ASP A 39 19.12 -24.06 31.12
N SER A 40 18.82 -22.83 30.73
CA SER A 40 17.47 -22.31 30.51
C SER A 40 16.58 -22.33 31.77
N SER A 41 17.18 -22.48 32.96
CA SER A 41 16.45 -22.46 34.23
C SER A 41 16.52 -21.09 34.91
N THR A 42 15.40 -20.66 35.49
CA THR A 42 15.33 -19.42 36.25
C THR A 42 15.78 -19.65 37.69
N TYR A 43 16.77 -18.88 38.14
CA TYR A 43 17.24 -18.88 39.51
C TYR A 43 16.76 -17.60 40.23
N SER A 44 16.37 -17.69 41.50
CA SER A 44 15.82 -16.57 42.26
C SER A 44 16.78 -15.38 42.40
N ASN A 45 18.09 -15.67 42.39
CA ASN A 45 19.18 -14.71 42.31
C ASN A 45 20.47 -15.43 41.87
N GLU A 46 21.54 -14.65 41.64
CA GLU A 46 22.85 -15.16 41.20
C GLU A 46 23.50 -16.11 42.22
N CYS A 47 23.30 -15.87 43.53
CA CYS A 47 23.79 -16.77 44.59
C CYS A 47 23.15 -18.17 44.51
N GLU A 48 21.83 -18.25 44.28
CA GLU A 48 21.15 -19.55 44.11
C GLU A 48 21.61 -20.27 42.83
N LEU A 49 21.99 -19.55 41.77
CA LEU A 49 22.61 -20.13 40.58
C LEU A 49 23.99 -20.74 40.89
N GLU A 50 24.85 -20.04 41.62
CA GLU A 50 26.18 -20.55 42.00
C GLU A 50 26.09 -21.78 42.91
N LYS A 51 25.13 -21.76 43.84
CA LYS A 51 24.82 -22.90 44.71
C LYS A 51 24.33 -24.10 43.92
N ALA A 52 23.49 -23.88 42.90
CA ALA A 52 23.06 -24.93 42.00
C ALA A 52 24.21 -25.46 41.13
N GLN A 53 25.08 -24.58 40.63
CA GLN A 53 26.30 -24.95 39.88
C GLN A 53 27.18 -25.92 40.68
N CYS A 54 27.40 -25.64 41.96
CA CYS A 54 28.18 -26.53 42.83
C CYS A 54 27.47 -27.87 43.02
N LYS A 55 26.18 -27.85 43.39
CA LYS A 55 25.42 -29.09 43.65
C LYS A 55 25.30 -29.98 42.42
N ALA A 56 25.11 -29.39 41.24
CA ALA A 56 24.98 -30.10 39.98
C ALA A 56 26.34 -30.49 39.38
N GLN A 57 27.46 -30.03 39.96
CA GLN A 57 28.82 -30.23 39.42
C GLN A 57 28.92 -29.88 37.92
N ARG A 58 28.22 -28.81 37.51
CA ARG A 58 28.14 -28.35 36.12
C ARG A 58 28.34 -26.85 36.08
N ARG A 59 29.11 -26.37 35.10
CA ARG A 59 29.31 -24.93 34.90
C ARG A 59 28.01 -24.28 34.42
N LEU A 60 27.42 -23.44 35.26
CA LEU A 60 26.26 -22.61 34.93
C LEU A 60 26.72 -21.17 34.82
N LYS A 61 26.29 -20.48 33.77
CA LYS A 61 26.52 -19.04 33.60
C LYS A 61 25.20 -18.31 33.59
N VAL A 62 25.19 -17.10 34.12
CA VAL A 62 24.08 -16.18 33.87
C VAL A 62 24.10 -15.80 32.39
N VAL A 63 23.05 -16.17 31.66
CA VAL A 63 22.82 -15.75 30.27
C VAL A 63 22.22 -14.35 30.24
N ARG A 64 21.27 -14.07 31.16
CA ARG A 64 20.57 -12.78 31.25
C ARG A 64 20.08 -12.52 32.67
N LYS A 65 20.00 -11.24 33.06
CA LYS A 65 19.25 -10.81 34.25
C LYS A 65 17.74 -10.91 33.99
N GLY A 66 16.97 -11.30 34.99
CA GLY A 66 15.54 -11.64 34.86
C GLY A 66 15.29 -13.14 34.66
N PRO A 67 14.02 -13.57 34.73
CA PRO A 67 13.66 -14.97 34.53
C PRO A 67 13.98 -15.44 33.10
N CYS A 68 14.22 -16.74 32.94
CA CYS A 68 14.24 -17.42 31.63
C CYS A 68 12.86 -17.50 30.99
N ALA A 69 11.82 -16.92 31.61
CA ALA A 69 10.46 -16.90 31.10
C ALA A 69 10.47 -16.55 29.61
N LEU A 70 10.06 -17.56 28.83
CA LEU A 70 9.72 -17.53 27.42
C LEU A 70 8.51 -16.63 27.23
N LYS A 71 8.62 -15.34 27.57
CA LYS A 71 7.72 -14.37 26.95
C LYS A 71 7.98 -14.51 25.46
N ASP A 72 6.94 -14.86 24.71
CA ASP A 72 7.01 -14.85 23.26
C ASP A 72 7.62 -13.51 22.84
N PRO A 73 8.81 -13.48 22.23
CA PRO A 73 9.46 -12.23 21.88
C PRO A 73 8.61 -11.40 20.91
N CYS A 74 7.61 -12.00 20.27
CA CYS A 74 6.64 -11.31 19.43
C CYS A 74 5.47 -10.67 20.20
N SER A 75 5.30 -10.93 21.50
CA SER A 75 4.17 -10.42 22.29
C SER A 75 4.15 -8.89 22.43
N GLU A 76 5.30 -8.23 22.38
CA GLU A 76 5.44 -6.77 22.50
C GLU A 76 5.94 -6.12 21.18
N VAL A 77 6.08 -6.90 20.09
CA VAL A 77 6.60 -6.42 18.80
C VAL A 77 5.48 -6.24 17.79
N THR A 78 5.30 -5.00 17.33
CA THR A 78 4.38 -4.68 16.23
C THR A 78 5.17 -4.52 14.94
N CYS A 79 5.00 -5.47 14.03
CA CYS A 79 5.62 -5.46 12.71
C CYS A 79 4.88 -4.50 11.76
N SER A 80 5.63 -3.78 10.91
CA SER A 80 5.08 -2.83 9.94
C SER A 80 4.93 -3.45 8.55
N TYR A 81 4.18 -2.80 7.67
CA TYR A 81 4.13 -3.12 6.24
C TYR A 81 3.71 -4.56 5.90
N GLY A 82 2.77 -5.17 6.64
CA GLY A 82 2.31 -6.54 6.34
C GLY A 82 3.33 -7.65 6.65
N SER A 83 4.39 -7.35 7.39
CA SER A 83 5.28 -8.38 7.94
C SER A 83 4.70 -9.05 9.18
N THR A 84 5.07 -10.30 9.39
CA THR A 84 4.67 -11.08 10.58
C THR A 84 5.87 -11.25 11.49
N CYS A 85 5.65 -11.12 12.80
CA CYS A 85 6.69 -11.38 13.78
C CYS A 85 6.94 -12.88 13.90
N VAL A 86 8.21 -13.28 13.84
CA VAL A 86 8.68 -14.62 14.14
C VAL A 86 9.79 -14.58 15.17
N GLN A 87 9.87 -15.60 16.04
CA GLN A 87 10.97 -15.77 16.97
C GLN A 87 12.26 -16.09 16.19
N SER A 88 13.35 -15.43 16.56
CA SER A 88 14.68 -15.67 16.00
C SER A 88 15.25 -17.01 16.48
N SER A 89 16.27 -17.52 15.79
CA SER A 89 16.92 -18.80 16.11
C SER A 89 17.59 -18.82 17.49
N ASP A 90 17.84 -17.66 18.08
CA ASP A 90 18.37 -17.49 19.44
C ASP A 90 17.32 -17.73 20.55
N GLY A 91 16.04 -17.88 20.18
CA GLY A 91 14.92 -18.07 21.11
C GLY A 91 14.61 -16.84 21.97
N GLN A 92 15.30 -15.72 21.77
CA GLN A 92 15.26 -14.55 22.66
C GLN A 92 14.90 -13.25 21.94
N SER A 93 15.13 -13.15 20.63
CA SER A 93 14.77 -11.98 19.83
C SER A 93 13.60 -12.25 18.89
N ALA A 94 12.91 -11.18 18.52
CA ALA A 94 11.83 -11.20 17.54
C ALA A 94 12.30 -10.54 16.24
N LYS A 95 11.90 -11.11 15.11
CA LYS A 95 12.19 -10.60 13.77
C LYS A 95 10.91 -10.47 12.97
N CYS A 96 10.70 -9.30 12.37
CA CYS A 96 9.62 -9.11 11.40
C CYS A 96 10.06 -9.64 10.04
N MET A 97 9.28 -10.56 9.46
CA MET A 97 9.57 -11.12 8.15
C MET A 97 8.40 -10.98 7.19
N CYS A 98 8.72 -10.75 5.92
CA CYS A 98 7.73 -10.76 4.85
C CYS A 98 7.25 -12.20 4.58
N PRO A 99 5.99 -12.39 4.14
CA PRO A 99 5.53 -13.66 3.60
C PRO A 99 6.43 -14.16 2.47
N LEU A 100 6.95 -15.39 2.60
CA LEU A 100 7.84 -16.00 1.58
C LEU A 100 7.04 -16.49 0.37
N SER A 101 5.93 -17.19 0.61
CA SER A 101 5.02 -17.71 -0.42
C SER A 101 3.56 -17.52 -0.01
N CYS A 102 2.70 -17.35 -1.01
CA CYS A 102 1.25 -17.27 -0.87
C CYS A 102 0.52 -18.24 -1.81
N GLU A 103 1.22 -19.24 -2.36
CA GLU A 103 0.67 -20.18 -3.35
C GLU A 103 -0.43 -21.09 -2.77
N THR A 104 -0.33 -21.43 -1.48
CA THR A 104 -1.32 -22.26 -0.79
C THR A 104 -2.53 -21.48 -0.28
N GLN A 105 -2.55 -20.16 -0.49
CA GLN A 105 -3.63 -19.29 -0.01
C GLN A 105 -4.77 -19.27 -1.02
N PRO A 106 -6.02 -19.24 -0.55
CA PRO A 106 -7.19 -19.19 -1.44
C PRO A 106 -7.16 -17.91 -2.29
N GLU A 107 -7.64 -18.01 -3.52
CA GLU A 107 -7.83 -16.85 -4.39
C GLU A 107 -9.06 -16.06 -3.93
N GLN A 108 -8.82 -15.07 -3.08
CA GLN A 108 -9.81 -14.16 -2.56
C GLN A 108 -9.35 -12.74 -2.86
N VAL A 109 -9.71 -12.23 -4.04
CA VAL A 109 -9.24 -10.90 -4.50
C VAL A 109 -9.56 -9.83 -3.46
N VAL A 110 -8.58 -8.98 -3.19
CA VAL A 110 -8.69 -7.83 -2.28
C VAL A 110 -8.21 -6.57 -2.99
N CYS A 111 -8.84 -5.45 -2.65
CA CYS A 111 -8.44 -4.13 -3.10
C CYS A 111 -7.47 -3.52 -2.09
N GLY A 112 -6.27 -3.17 -2.52
CA GLY A 112 -5.29 -2.45 -1.71
C GLY A 112 -5.60 -0.95 -1.62
N SER A 113 -5.13 -0.32 -0.55
CA SER A 113 -5.19 1.14 -0.35
C SER A 113 -4.39 1.94 -1.36
N ASP A 114 -3.54 1.28 -2.15
CA ASP A 114 -2.82 1.83 -3.29
C ASP A 114 -3.65 1.83 -4.59
N GLY A 115 -4.85 1.25 -4.56
CA GLY A 115 -5.74 1.13 -5.72
C GLY A 115 -5.45 -0.07 -6.61
N GLN A 116 -4.63 -1.02 -6.16
CA GLN A 116 -4.30 -2.23 -6.91
C GLN A 116 -5.11 -3.44 -6.41
N ASP A 117 -5.53 -4.29 -7.35
CA ASP A 117 -6.15 -5.57 -7.06
C ASP A 117 -5.05 -6.60 -6.73
N TYR A 118 -5.18 -7.28 -5.60
CA TYR A 118 -4.29 -8.38 -5.19
C TYR A 118 -5.06 -9.69 -5.19
N ARG A 119 -4.45 -10.78 -5.64
CA ARG A 119 -5.10 -12.10 -5.73
C ARG A 119 -5.63 -12.60 -4.38
N ASN A 120 -4.97 -12.22 -3.29
CA ASN A 120 -5.35 -12.49 -1.91
C ASN A 120 -4.64 -11.53 -0.94
N GLU A 121 -5.05 -11.56 0.33
CA GLU A 121 -4.47 -10.71 1.39
C GLU A 121 -3.00 -11.03 1.69
N CYS A 122 -2.55 -12.27 1.47
CA CYS A 122 -1.15 -12.63 1.60
C CYS A 122 -0.27 -11.91 0.57
N GLU A 123 -0.69 -11.85 -0.70
CA GLU A 123 0.06 -11.09 -1.72
C GLU A 123 0.08 -9.59 -1.45
N LEU A 124 -1.03 -9.04 -0.94
CA LEU A 124 -1.06 -7.65 -0.52
C LEU A 124 0.00 -7.38 0.56
N ASN A 125 0.03 -8.20 1.61
CA ASN A 125 0.97 -8.07 2.72
C ASN A 125 2.42 -8.34 2.27
N LYS A 126 2.64 -9.31 1.38
CA LYS A 126 3.93 -9.59 0.76
C LYS A 126 4.44 -8.37 -0.01
N MET A 127 3.59 -7.78 -0.86
CA MET A 127 3.95 -6.59 -1.63
C MET A 127 4.20 -5.38 -0.72
N ALA A 128 3.32 -5.12 0.26
CA ALA A 128 3.50 -4.07 1.25
C ALA A 128 4.87 -4.17 1.95
N CYS A 129 5.23 -5.39 2.33
CA CYS A 129 6.46 -5.66 3.07
C CYS A 129 7.69 -5.49 2.19
N HIS A 130 7.69 -6.00 0.96
CA HIS A 130 8.82 -5.84 0.05
C HIS A 130 9.03 -4.38 -0.37
N LEU A 131 7.94 -3.63 -0.56
CA LEU A 131 8.02 -2.21 -0.93
C LEU A 131 8.25 -1.29 0.27
N GLN A 132 8.19 -1.80 1.50
CA GLN A 132 8.22 -1.00 2.74
C GLN A 132 7.21 0.15 2.69
N ARG A 133 5.99 -0.15 2.22
CA ARG A 133 4.88 0.82 2.06
C ARG A 133 3.68 0.37 2.87
N ASN A 134 2.97 1.34 3.46
CA ASN A 134 1.73 1.10 4.19
C ASN A 134 0.57 0.84 3.22
N ILE A 135 0.61 -0.33 2.58
CA ILE A 135 -0.48 -0.85 1.76
C ILE A 135 -1.30 -1.76 2.65
N HIS A 136 -2.56 -1.40 2.89
CA HIS A 136 -3.49 -2.20 3.66
C HIS A 136 -4.69 -2.58 2.80
N LYS A 137 -5.42 -3.63 3.20
CA LYS A 137 -6.67 -4.00 2.56
C LYS A 137 -7.69 -2.86 2.73
N GLN A 138 -8.04 -2.22 1.62
CA GLN A 138 -9.08 -1.18 1.60
C GLN A 138 -10.47 -1.82 1.55
N HIS A 139 -10.67 -2.82 0.69
CA HIS A 139 -11.95 -3.51 0.53
C HIS A 139 -11.75 -4.99 0.19
N GLN A 140 -12.75 -5.81 0.52
CA GLN A 140 -12.85 -7.17 -0.02
C GLN A 140 -13.34 -7.11 -1.48
N GLY A 141 -12.78 -7.96 -2.34
CA GLY A 141 -13.04 -7.95 -3.78
C GLY A 141 -12.19 -6.92 -4.53
N PRO A 142 -12.41 -6.75 -5.85
CA PRO A 142 -11.65 -5.82 -6.67
C PRO A 142 -11.93 -4.35 -6.31
N CYS A 143 -10.97 -3.48 -6.65
CA CYS A 143 -11.05 -2.03 -6.49
C CYS A 143 -12.14 -1.41 -7.38
N ASP A 144 -12.33 -1.94 -8.58
CA ASP A 144 -13.43 -1.60 -9.49
C ASP A 144 -14.27 -2.86 -9.79
N PRO A 145 -15.38 -3.10 -9.07
CA PRO A 145 -16.32 -4.18 -9.34
C PRO A 145 -16.97 -4.14 -10.74
N CYS A 146 -16.96 -2.99 -11.42
CA CYS A 146 -17.51 -2.82 -12.77
C CYS A 146 -16.47 -3.02 -13.88
N LYS A 147 -15.20 -3.31 -13.55
CA LYS A 147 -14.10 -3.45 -14.52
C LYS A 147 -14.41 -4.44 -15.64
N ASP A 148 -15.02 -5.57 -15.35
CA ASP A 148 -15.35 -6.59 -16.36
C ASP A 148 -16.56 -6.20 -17.22
N SER A 149 -17.46 -5.36 -16.68
CA SER A 149 -18.65 -4.88 -17.41
C SER A 149 -18.35 -3.74 -18.38
N GLN A 150 -17.24 -3.01 -18.21
CA GLN A 150 -16.85 -1.89 -19.07
C GLN A 150 -16.63 -2.27 -20.55
N ASN A 151 -16.35 -3.55 -20.83
CA ASN A 151 -16.14 -4.05 -22.19
C ASN A 151 -17.44 -4.46 -22.92
N ASN A 152 -18.59 -4.42 -22.24
CA ASN A 152 -19.87 -4.81 -22.83
C ASN A 152 -20.67 -3.56 -23.23
N LEU A 153 -20.75 -3.28 -24.53
CA LEU A 153 -21.52 -2.15 -25.07
C LEU A 153 -23.01 -2.17 -24.70
N ASN A 154 -23.55 -3.32 -24.30
CA ASN A 154 -24.95 -3.48 -23.93
C ASN A 154 -25.20 -3.40 -22.41
N VAL A 155 -24.18 -3.13 -21.60
CA VAL A 155 -24.30 -3.08 -20.14
C VAL A 155 -23.57 -1.85 -19.61
N ALA A 156 -24.33 -0.95 -19.01
CA ALA A 156 -23.80 0.09 -18.15
C ALA A 156 -23.65 -0.47 -16.72
N CYS A 157 -22.59 -0.08 -16.03
CA CYS A 157 -22.33 -0.53 -14.66
C CYS A 157 -21.93 0.64 -13.78
N ARG A 158 -22.46 0.66 -12.56
CA ARG A 158 -22.10 1.62 -11.53
C ARG A 158 -21.91 0.92 -10.21
N VAL A 159 -20.95 1.33 -9.40
CA VAL A 159 -20.70 0.73 -8.09
C VAL A 159 -21.52 1.44 -7.02
N GLU A 160 -22.31 0.70 -6.23
CA GLU A 160 -23.04 1.31 -5.12
C GLU A 160 -22.06 1.81 -4.03
N PRO A 161 -22.10 3.10 -3.62
CA PRO A 161 -21.09 3.68 -2.73
C PRO A 161 -20.89 2.98 -1.37
N ARG A 162 -21.96 2.42 -0.80
CA ARG A 162 -21.91 1.79 0.54
C ARG A 162 -21.59 0.32 0.50
N THR A 163 -22.25 -0.45 -0.36
CA THR A 163 -22.10 -1.92 -0.41
C THR A 163 -21.00 -2.37 -1.37
N ARG A 164 -20.54 -1.48 -2.27
CA ARG A 164 -19.66 -1.79 -3.39
C ARG A 164 -20.20 -2.86 -4.35
N ARG A 165 -21.50 -3.14 -4.30
CA ARG A 165 -22.11 -4.06 -5.27
C ARG A 165 -22.19 -3.40 -6.64
N PRO A 166 -21.82 -4.12 -7.72
CA PRO A 166 -22.02 -3.61 -9.07
C PRO A 166 -23.51 -3.58 -9.40
N LEU A 167 -24.00 -2.41 -9.79
CA LEU A 167 -25.35 -2.19 -10.31
C LEU A 167 -25.24 -2.13 -11.83
N THR A 168 -25.65 -3.21 -12.50
CA THR A 168 -25.70 -3.29 -13.96
C THR A 168 -27.06 -2.89 -14.47
N PHE A 169 -27.10 -2.07 -15.51
CA PHE A 169 -28.33 -1.60 -16.16
C PHE A 169 -28.12 -1.49 -17.67
N ALA A 170 -29.21 -1.50 -18.42
CA ALA A 170 -29.13 -1.33 -19.87
C ALA A 170 -28.71 0.12 -20.22
N PRO A 171 -27.91 0.35 -21.27
CA PRO A 171 -27.44 1.68 -21.68
C PRO A 171 -28.58 2.67 -21.96
N PRO A 172 -28.34 3.99 -21.89
CA PRO A 172 -29.33 5.02 -22.23
C PRO A 172 -29.96 4.84 -23.61
N GLU A 173 -29.21 4.31 -24.58
CA GLU A 173 -29.62 4.09 -25.97
C GLU A 173 -30.71 3.01 -26.08
N SER A 174 -30.84 2.14 -25.07
CA SER A 174 -31.88 1.10 -25.04
C SER A 174 -33.21 1.57 -24.44
N CYS A 175 -33.30 2.82 -23.98
CA CYS A 175 -34.56 3.37 -23.47
C CYS A 175 -35.54 3.64 -24.62
N PRO A 176 -36.82 3.20 -24.50
CA PRO A 176 -37.85 3.60 -25.45
C PRO A 176 -38.12 5.11 -25.34
N PRO A 177 -38.40 5.80 -26.45
CA PRO A 177 -38.80 7.21 -26.41
C PRO A 177 -40.21 7.36 -25.79
N ASP A 178 -40.41 8.44 -25.04
CA ASP A 178 -41.73 8.82 -24.53
C ASP A 178 -42.54 9.57 -25.61
N SER A 179 -43.85 9.74 -25.39
CA SER A 179 -44.75 10.41 -26.35
C SER A 179 -44.42 11.90 -26.55
N GLU A 180 -43.85 12.55 -25.55
CA GLU A 180 -43.40 13.94 -25.59
C GLU A 180 -42.00 14.03 -24.95
N PRO A 181 -41.06 14.81 -25.52
CA PRO A 181 -39.77 15.05 -24.86
C PRO A 181 -39.95 15.77 -23.52
N LEU A 182 -38.89 15.84 -22.72
CA LEU A 182 -38.87 16.55 -21.45
C LEU A 182 -37.61 17.41 -21.31
N CYS A 183 -37.72 18.49 -20.54
CA CYS A 183 -36.59 19.30 -20.14
C CYS A 183 -36.05 18.82 -18.79
N ALA A 184 -34.76 18.48 -18.75
CA ALA A 184 -34.08 18.02 -17.55
C ALA A 184 -33.37 19.16 -16.82
N SER A 185 -32.95 18.88 -15.59
CA SER A 185 -32.29 19.85 -14.72
C SER A 185 -30.92 20.28 -15.22
N ASP A 186 -30.30 19.60 -16.17
CA ASP A 186 -29.05 20.04 -16.82
C ASP A 186 -29.28 20.98 -18.02
N GLY A 187 -30.53 21.39 -18.26
CA GLY A 187 -30.90 22.26 -19.38
C GLY A 187 -30.94 21.53 -20.72
N ASN A 188 -30.80 20.20 -20.73
CA ASN A 188 -30.90 19.39 -21.94
C ASN A 188 -32.31 18.80 -22.11
N THR A 189 -32.71 18.68 -23.37
CA THR A 189 -33.96 18.02 -23.74
C THR A 189 -33.70 16.52 -23.95
N TYR A 190 -34.49 15.69 -23.28
CA TYR A 190 -34.46 14.24 -23.40
C TYR A 190 -35.71 13.73 -24.10
N ASP A 191 -35.56 12.65 -24.87
CA ASP A 191 -36.66 11.95 -25.57
C ASP A 191 -37.45 11.02 -24.65
N SER A 192 -36.92 10.69 -23.47
CA SER A 192 -37.60 9.90 -22.44
C SER A 192 -37.03 10.14 -21.04
N GLU A 193 -37.85 9.92 -20.02
CA GLU A 193 -37.41 9.97 -18.61
C GLU A 193 -36.42 8.85 -18.28
N CYS A 194 -36.60 7.69 -18.91
CA CYS A 194 -35.65 6.57 -18.83
C CYS A 194 -34.24 7.00 -19.26
N LYS A 195 -34.11 7.62 -20.43
CA LYS A 195 -32.82 8.04 -20.97
C LYS A 195 -32.19 9.13 -20.12
N MET A 196 -32.99 10.11 -19.67
CA MET A 196 -32.55 11.15 -18.74
C MET A 196 -31.89 10.55 -17.50
N ARG A 197 -32.61 9.67 -16.79
CA ARG A 197 -32.10 9.06 -15.55
C ARG A 197 -30.83 8.25 -15.79
N ARG A 198 -30.77 7.45 -16.86
CA ARG A 198 -29.59 6.63 -17.17
C ARG A 198 -28.37 7.46 -17.56
N VAL A 199 -28.55 8.54 -18.31
CA VAL A 199 -27.46 9.48 -18.63
C VAL A 199 -26.94 10.15 -17.34
N GLY A 200 -27.85 10.59 -16.46
CA GLY A 200 -27.48 11.14 -15.15
C GLY A 200 -26.67 10.13 -14.31
N MET A 201 -27.17 8.90 -14.20
CA MET A 201 -26.49 7.82 -13.49
C MET A 201 -25.08 7.55 -14.03
N LEU A 202 -24.88 7.55 -15.35
CA LEU A 202 -23.57 7.35 -15.97
C LEU A 202 -22.62 8.53 -15.77
N LYS A 203 -23.14 9.76 -15.78
CA LYS A 203 -22.34 10.98 -15.55
C LYS A 203 -22.04 11.24 -14.08
N GLY A 204 -22.64 10.49 -13.15
CA GLY A 204 -22.51 10.79 -11.72
C GLY A 204 -23.27 12.06 -11.33
N VAL A 205 -24.42 12.32 -11.97
CA VAL A 205 -25.22 13.53 -11.76
C VAL A 205 -26.69 13.15 -11.60
N ASP A 206 -27.34 13.59 -10.52
CA ASP A 206 -28.79 13.44 -10.36
C ASP A 206 -29.53 14.40 -11.29
N LEU A 207 -30.23 13.84 -12.29
CA LEU A 207 -31.01 14.60 -13.26
C LEU A 207 -32.50 14.48 -12.94
N ARG A 208 -33.16 15.65 -12.81
CA ARG A 208 -34.58 15.76 -12.49
C ARG A 208 -35.33 16.35 -13.66
N LYS A 209 -36.55 15.87 -13.90
CA LYS A 209 -37.47 16.48 -14.87
C LYS A 209 -37.95 17.83 -14.34
N ILE A 210 -37.73 18.89 -15.11
CA ILE A 210 -38.22 20.25 -14.79
C ILE A 210 -39.64 20.43 -15.32
N HIS A 211 -39.86 20.13 -16.60
CA HIS A 211 -41.19 20.14 -17.22
C HIS A 211 -41.24 19.21 -18.44
N SER A 212 -42.46 18.89 -18.90
CA SER A 212 -42.68 18.21 -20.20
C SER A 212 -42.49 19.20 -21.35
N GLY A 213 -42.09 18.71 -22.51
CA GLY A 213 -41.70 19.50 -23.68
C GLY A 213 -40.21 19.81 -23.74
N ARG A 214 -39.79 20.52 -24.78
CA ARG A 214 -38.38 20.90 -25.01
C ARG A 214 -37.96 22.04 -24.08
N CYS A 215 -36.69 22.08 -23.69
CA CYS A 215 -36.14 23.21 -22.91
C CYS A 215 -36.26 24.53 -23.68
N LYS A 216 -36.53 25.61 -22.96
CA LYS A 216 -36.54 26.97 -23.50
C LYS A 216 -35.12 27.53 -23.57
N LYS A 217 -34.86 28.48 -24.48
CA LYS A 217 -33.55 29.17 -24.61
C LYS A 217 -33.03 29.90 -23.36
N GLN A 218 -33.90 30.12 -22.38
CA GLN A 218 -33.58 30.72 -21.08
C GLN A 218 -33.17 29.67 -20.03
N GLU A 219 -33.52 28.41 -20.28
CA GLU A 219 -33.21 27.24 -19.46
C GLU A 219 -31.94 26.53 -19.99
N GLU A 220 -31.47 26.85 -21.19
CA GLU A 220 -30.21 26.35 -21.74
C GLU A 220 -28.99 26.92 -20.99
N CYS A 221 -28.07 26.03 -20.61
CA CYS A 221 -26.79 26.39 -20.00
C CYS A 221 -25.84 27.00 -21.03
N ARG A 222 -25.74 28.34 -21.05
CA ARG A 222 -24.93 29.07 -22.05
C ARG A 222 -23.44 29.12 -21.75
N GLU A 223 -23.07 29.16 -20.47
CA GLU A 223 -21.67 29.14 -20.03
C GLU A 223 -21.37 27.83 -19.32
N GLU A 224 -20.18 27.28 -19.61
CA GLU A 224 -19.68 26.12 -18.89
C GLU A 224 -19.40 26.50 -17.44
N CYS A 225 -19.96 25.71 -16.52
CA CYS A 225 -19.77 25.89 -15.11
C CYS A 225 -18.30 25.66 -14.72
N LYS A 226 -17.71 26.62 -14.02
CA LYS A 226 -16.32 26.54 -13.56
C LYS A 226 -16.16 25.50 -12.44
N PHE A 227 -14.94 25.01 -12.30
CA PHE A 227 -14.54 24.09 -11.21
C PHE A 227 -15.35 22.79 -11.15
N ASN A 228 -15.75 22.23 -12.30
CA ASN A 228 -16.56 21.02 -12.38
C ASN A 228 -17.93 21.12 -11.67
N ALA A 229 -18.44 22.34 -11.51
CA ALA A 229 -19.83 22.52 -11.09
C ALA A 229 -20.78 22.04 -12.19
N VAL A 230 -21.94 21.53 -11.78
CA VAL A 230 -22.98 21.07 -12.68
C VAL A 230 -23.96 22.22 -12.91
N CYS A 231 -24.30 22.48 -14.17
CA CYS A 231 -25.36 23.42 -14.48
C CYS A 231 -26.71 22.83 -14.08
N LEU A 232 -27.47 23.60 -13.30
CA LEU A 232 -28.80 23.26 -12.83
C LEU A 232 -29.82 24.31 -13.22
N VAL A 233 -30.84 23.90 -13.96
CA VAL A 233 -32.02 24.69 -14.25
C VAL A 233 -32.99 24.58 -13.09
N GLU A 234 -33.31 25.72 -12.48
CA GLU A 234 -34.36 25.84 -11.48
C GLU A 234 -35.39 26.91 -11.88
N ARG A 235 -36.40 27.13 -11.03
CA ARG A 235 -37.49 28.10 -11.28
C ARG A 235 -37.00 29.53 -11.56
N LEU A 236 -35.83 29.90 -11.03
CA LEU A 236 -35.25 31.24 -11.19
C LEU A 236 -34.24 31.32 -12.35
N GLY A 237 -34.02 30.23 -13.09
CA GLY A 237 -33.06 30.14 -14.19
C GLY A 237 -31.90 29.16 -13.92
N PRO A 238 -30.94 29.05 -14.86
CA PRO A 238 -29.79 28.17 -14.74
C PRO A 238 -28.76 28.72 -13.72
N ARG A 239 -28.26 27.84 -12.85
CA ARG A 239 -27.16 28.13 -11.89
C ARG A 239 -26.15 26.99 -11.85
N CYS A 240 -24.90 27.28 -11.53
CA CYS A 240 -23.89 26.26 -11.27
C CYS A 240 -23.96 25.77 -9.82
N SER A 241 -24.03 24.46 -9.60
CA SER A 241 -24.11 23.84 -8.27
C SER A 241 -23.29 22.55 -8.19
N CYS A 242 -22.81 22.20 -7.00
CA CYS A 242 -22.15 20.94 -6.71
C CYS A 242 -23.12 19.86 -6.19
N GLU A 243 -24.33 20.27 -5.78
CA GLU A 243 -25.33 19.41 -5.15
C GLU A 243 -25.73 18.17 -5.96
N PRO A 244 -25.84 18.22 -7.30
CA PRO A 244 -26.24 17.07 -8.10
C PRO A 244 -25.17 16.00 -8.24
N ILE A 245 -23.92 16.28 -7.82
CA ILE A 245 -22.79 15.38 -8.06
C ILE A 245 -22.93 14.16 -7.15
N GLU A 246 -23.27 13.03 -7.75
CA GLU A 246 -23.37 11.73 -7.12
C GLU A 246 -22.22 10.85 -7.61
N CYS A 247 -21.20 10.67 -6.78
CA CYS A 247 -20.12 9.75 -7.08
C CYS A 247 -20.51 8.30 -6.79
N ASP A 248 -19.91 7.37 -7.53
CA ASP A 248 -20.09 5.95 -7.30
C ASP A 248 -19.06 5.41 -6.29
N GLY A 249 -19.22 4.14 -5.92
CA GLY A 249 -18.34 3.47 -4.96
C GLY A 249 -17.01 2.97 -5.54
N THR A 250 -16.70 3.32 -6.79
CA THR A 250 -15.48 2.84 -7.45
C THR A 250 -14.26 3.38 -6.71
N TYR A 251 -13.31 2.50 -6.40
CA TYR A 251 -12.06 2.89 -5.74
C TYR A 251 -10.92 2.89 -6.76
N LYS A 252 -10.58 4.07 -7.26
CA LYS A 252 -9.47 4.34 -8.18
C LYS A 252 -8.73 5.55 -7.64
N PRO A 253 -7.92 5.38 -6.58
CA PRO A 253 -7.38 6.49 -5.84
C PRO A 253 -6.43 7.31 -6.71
N LEU A 254 -6.39 8.61 -6.46
CA LEU A 254 -5.47 9.54 -7.11
C LEU A 254 -4.99 10.57 -6.11
N CYS A 255 -3.85 11.20 -6.38
CA CYS A 255 -3.30 12.27 -5.58
C CYS A 255 -3.49 13.61 -6.30
N GLY A 256 -4.16 14.56 -5.65
CA GLY A 256 -4.29 15.93 -6.12
C GLY A 256 -3.00 16.74 -5.91
N LYS A 257 -2.84 17.81 -6.67
CA LYS A 257 -1.75 18.80 -6.45
C LYS A 257 -1.88 19.55 -5.12
N ASP A 258 -3.06 19.49 -4.49
CA ASP A 258 -3.31 19.96 -3.13
C ASP A 258 -2.76 19.01 -2.04
N GLY A 259 -2.13 17.89 -2.44
CA GLY A 259 -1.54 16.91 -1.54
C GLY A 259 -2.56 15.96 -0.90
N ARG A 260 -3.83 15.96 -1.36
CA ARG A 260 -4.88 15.08 -0.86
C ARG A 260 -5.08 13.88 -1.76
N THR A 261 -5.32 12.73 -1.14
CA THR A 261 -5.76 11.52 -1.84
C THR A 261 -7.27 11.55 -2.00
N TYR A 262 -7.75 11.34 -3.22
CA TYR A 262 -9.15 11.15 -3.54
C TYR A 262 -9.41 9.70 -3.88
N MET A 263 -10.55 9.15 -3.46
CA MET A 263 -10.88 7.74 -3.71
C MET A 263 -11.19 7.44 -5.18
N ASN A 264 -11.64 8.44 -5.94
CA ASN A 264 -11.83 8.40 -7.39
C ASN A 264 -11.86 9.84 -7.96
N ASP A 265 -11.90 9.95 -9.29
CA ASP A 265 -11.89 11.27 -9.95
C ASP A 265 -13.18 12.07 -9.76
N CYS A 266 -14.34 11.40 -9.63
CA CYS A 266 -15.59 12.10 -9.31
C CYS A 266 -15.49 12.84 -7.97
N GLU A 267 -14.90 12.20 -6.97
CA GLU A 267 -14.70 12.80 -5.64
C GLU A 267 -13.73 13.98 -5.67
N ARG A 268 -12.70 13.92 -6.52
CA ARG A 268 -11.81 15.07 -6.79
C ARG A 268 -12.58 16.22 -7.43
N GLN A 269 -13.35 15.95 -8.47
CA GLN A 269 -14.14 16.96 -9.18
C GLN A 269 -15.19 17.61 -8.27
N ARG A 270 -15.84 16.82 -7.40
CA ARG A 270 -16.75 17.33 -6.38
C ARG A 270 -16.04 18.29 -5.41
N ALA A 271 -14.83 17.94 -4.98
CA ALA A 271 -14.02 18.81 -4.14
C ALA A 271 -13.57 20.09 -4.86
N GLU A 272 -13.25 20.03 -6.16
CA GLU A 272 -12.97 21.23 -6.97
C GLU A 272 -14.16 22.19 -6.96
N CYS A 273 -15.36 21.63 -7.16
CA CYS A 273 -16.59 22.41 -7.16
C CYS A 273 -16.85 23.06 -5.79
N GLN A 274 -16.75 22.29 -4.71
CA GLN A 274 -17.01 22.78 -3.35
C GLN A 274 -15.98 23.82 -2.91
N ALA A 275 -14.70 23.63 -3.27
CA ALA A 275 -13.62 24.55 -2.93
C ALA A 275 -13.55 25.77 -3.86
N LYS A 276 -14.26 25.75 -5.00
CA LYS A 276 -14.15 26.74 -6.09
C LYS A 276 -12.69 26.94 -6.52
N ALA A 277 -11.96 25.83 -6.62
CA ALA A 277 -10.54 25.81 -6.94
C ALA A 277 -10.23 24.62 -7.85
N HIS A 278 -9.29 24.81 -8.79
CA HIS A 278 -8.79 23.69 -9.58
C HIS A 278 -7.85 22.83 -8.74
N ILE A 279 -8.04 21.52 -8.80
CA ILE A 279 -7.23 20.51 -8.11
C ILE A 279 -6.73 19.54 -9.19
N PRO A 280 -5.72 19.91 -10.00
CA PRO A 280 -5.19 19.02 -11.02
C PRO A 280 -4.63 17.74 -10.39
N ILE A 281 -4.70 16.65 -11.13
CA ILE A 281 -4.11 15.37 -10.71
C ILE A 281 -2.58 15.51 -10.71
N LYS A 282 -1.93 15.13 -9.61
CA LYS A 282 -0.48 15.03 -9.48
C LYS A 282 0.02 13.68 -9.95
N GLN A 283 -0.63 12.60 -9.50
CA GLN A 283 -0.31 11.22 -9.87
C GLN A 283 -1.54 10.32 -9.67
N GLN A 284 -1.53 9.16 -10.34
CA GLN A 284 -2.45 8.06 -10.01
C GLN A 284 -1.99 7.38 -8.71
N GLY A 285 -2.95 6.80 -7.98
CA GLY A 285 -2.72 6.24 -6.64
C GLY A 285 -2.71 7.30 -5.53
N PRO A 286 -2.64 6.87 -4.26
CA PRO A 286 -2.68 7.77 -3.11
C PRO A 286 -1.41 8.62 -2.97
N CYS A 287 -1.53 9.79 -2.33
CA CYS A 287 -0.40 10.63 -1.97
C CYS A 287 0.57 9.92 -1.01
N GLY A 288 1.85 10.32 -1.02
CA GLY A 288 2.90 9.72 -0.18
C GLY A 288 3.39 8.35 -0.67
N SER A 289 2.70 7.76 -1.64
CA SER A 289 3.28 6.69 -2.45
C SER A 289 4.27 7.32 -3.41
N ASN A 290 5.57 7.26 -3.11
CA ASN A 290 6.62 7.63 -4.07
C ASN A 290 6.52 6.71 -5.29
N SER A 291 5.64 7.04 -6.22
CA SER A 291 5.47 6.33 -7.48
C SER A 291 6.58 6.76 -8.43
N ALA A 292 7.77 6.22 -8.19
CA ALA A 292 8.84 6.12 -9.18
C ALA A 292 8.80 4.79 -9.94
N CYS A 293 7.70 4.02 -9.89
CA CYS A 293 7.49 2.89 -10.79
C CYS A 293 6.24 3.21 -11.65
N THR A 294 6.44 3.90 -12.78
CA THR A 294 5.48 3.90 -13.89
C THR A 294 5.49 2.53 -14.56
N SER A 295 4.28 2.06 -14.91
CA SER A 295 4.02 0.82 -15.62
C SER A 295 4.97 0.64 -16.82
N GLN A 296 5.99 -0.22 -16.69
CA GLN A 296 6.62 -1.03 -17.75
C GLN A 296 7.89 -1.79 -17.34
N ARG A 297 8.34 -1.78 -16.07
CA ARG A 297 9.35 -2.74 -15.59
C ARG A 297 9.10 -3.13 -14.12
N PRO A 298 9.26 -4.41 -13.74
CA PRO A 298 9.22 -4.82 -12.34
C PRO A 298 10.36 -4.12 -11.59
N CYS A 299 10.05 -3.51 -10.44
CA CYS A 299 11.05 -2.87 -9.60
C CYS A 299 12.03 -3.98 -9.13
N LEU A 300 13.23 -4.07 -9.72
CA LEU A 300 14.30 -4.93 -9.23
C LEU A 300 14.75 -4.35 -7.89
N VAL A 301 14.46 -5.09 -6.82
CA VAL A 301 14.94 -4.80 -5.47
C VAL A 301 16.46 -5.05 -5.49
N THR A 302 17.28 -4.02 -5.67
CA THR A 302 18.67 -4.12 -5.24
C THR A 302 18.70 -3.86 -3.74
N ALA A 303 18.87 -4.95 -2.98
CA ALA A 303 19.12 -4.90 -1.55
C ALA A 303 20.34 -3.99 -1.26
N PRO A 304 20.37 -3.27 -0.13
CA PRO A 304 21.56 -2.53 0.27
C PRO A 304 22.62 -3.55 0.72
N LEU A 305 23.74 -3.62 0.01
CA LEU A 305 24.93 -4.28 0.51
C LEU A 305 25.57 -3.37 1.57
N ASN A 306 25.55 -3.84 2.80
CA ASN A 306 26.35 -3.30 3.90
C ASN A 306 27.84 -3.28 3.50
N GLU A 307 28.50 -2.16 3.81
CA GLU A 307 29.94 -2.02 3.77
C GLU A 307 30.63 -2.97 4.77
N VAL A 308 31.58 -3.76 4.28
CA VAL A 308 32.78 -4.15 5.03
C VAL A 308 33.98 -4.12 4.08
N SER A 309 34.77 -3.07 4.25
CA SER A 309 36.23 -2.93 4.18
C SER A 309 37.11 -3.83 3.28
N LEU A 310 37.93 -3.12 2.48
CA LEU A 310 39.36 -3.33 2.19
C LEU A 310 39.79 -4.59 1.41
N GLU A 311 40.12 -4.41 0.13
CA GLU A 311 41.48 -4.62 -0.40
C GLU A 311 41.67 -4.02 -1.82
N GLN A 312 42.89 -3.58 -2.10
CA GLN A 312 43.35 -2.81 -3.27
C GLN A 312 43.64 -3.68 -4.53
N PRO A 313 43.85 -3.08 -5.73
CA PRO A 313 43.57 -3.71 -7.01
C PRO A 313 44.75 -4.50 -7.59
N LYS A 314 44.47 -5.66 -8.20
CA LYS A 314 45.38 -6.29 -9.17
C LYS A 314 44.91 -6.03 -10.60
N LYS A 315 45.78 -5.36 -11.35
CA LYS A 315 45.80 -5.27 -12.81
C LYS A 315 46.11 -6.64 -13.40
N GLU A 316 45.36 -7.05 -14.43
CA GLU A 316 45.84 -7.81 -15.61
C GLU A 316 44.64 -7.94 -16.57
N ALA A 317 44.66 -7.18 -17.67
CA ALA A 317 45.17 -7.59 -18.99
C ALA A 317 44.02 -8.11 -19.88
N ALA A 318 43.55 -7.23 -20.76
CA ALA A 318 42.62 -7.52 -21.84
C ALA A 318 43.38 -8.04 -23.07
N SER A 319 42.81 -9.01 -23.78
CA SER A 319 42.98 -9.20 -25.23
C SER A 319 41.88 -10.16 -25.76
N PRO A 320 41.54 -10.14 -27.07
CA PRO A 320 40.16 -9.95 -27.53
C PRO A 320 39.62 -11.05 -28.47
N SER A 321 38.29 -11.13 -28.62
CA SER A 321 37.59 -11.48 -29.88
C SER A 321 36.08 -11.55 -29.63
N ASP A 322 35.34 -10.51 -29.98
CA ASP A 322 34.52 -10.52 -31.20
C ASP A 322 33.74 -9.21 -31.31
N GLU A 323 33.87 -8.59 -32.48
CA GLU A 323 33.16 -7.39 -32.90
C GLU A 323 31.66 -7.69 -33.02
N THR A 324 30.78 -6.80 -32.54
CA THR A 324 29.73 -6.16 -33.36
C THR A 324 29.06 -5.01 -32.58
N LEU A 325 29.23 -3.80 -33.13
CA LEU A 325 28.51 -2.53 -32.93
C LEU A 325 28.40 -1.92 -31.52
N ALA A 326 29.27 -0.93 -31.30
CA ALA A 326 29.10 0.16 -30.35
C ALA A 326 28.64 1.45 -31.07
N LEU A 327 28.31 2.45 -30.23
CA LEU A 327 28.06 3.88 -30.45
C LEU A 327 26.59 4.29 -30.72
N ALA A 328 26.03 5.28 -30.03
CA ALA A 328 26.54 6.11 -28.94
C ALA A 328 25.36 6.85 -28.26
N CYS A 329 25.34 6.89 -26.93
CA CYS A 329 24.65 7.93 -26.18
C CYS A 329 25.67 9.04 -25.89
N ALA A 330 25.45 10.22 -26.47
CA ALA A 330 26.21 11.43 -26.16
C ALA A 330 25.39 12.38 -25.27
N GLU A 331 25.99 12.69 -24.14
CA GLU A 331 25.96 13.87 -23.25
C GLU A 331 24.92 15.01 -23.40
N PHE A 332 24.48 15.51 -22.23
CA PHE A 332 23.74 16.76 -21.89
C PHE A 332 24.48 18.06 -22.37
N PRO A 333 23.97 19.34 -22.30
CA PRO A 333 22.89 19.94 -21.46
C PRO A 333 22.02 21.08 -22.10
N SER A 334 21.10 21.65 -21.30
CA SER A 334 20.40 22.97 -21.36
C SER A 334 20.58 23.93 -22.55
N VAL A 335 19.48 24.50 -23.09
CA VAL A 335 19.17 25.97 -23.24
C VAL A 335 17.87 26.18 -24.06
N ARG A 336 17.18 27.29 -23.71
CA ARG A 336 15.89 27.88 -24.11
C ARG A 336 15.45 27.87 -25.59
N CYS A 337 14.11 27.86 -25.74
CA CYS A 337 13.22 28.45 -26.75
C CYS A 337 13.82 29.14 -27.98
N LYS A 338 13.31 28.77 -29.18
CA LYS A 338 12.75 29.74 -30.14
C LYS A 338 11.75 29.07 -31.10
N SER A 339 10.60 29.70 -31.20
CA SER A 339 9.55 29.44 -32.19
C SER A 339 10.01 29.89 -33.57
N LEU A 340 9.81 29.07 -34.61
CA LEU A 340 9.75 29.52 -35.99
C LEU A 340 8.63 28.75 -36.71
N ARG A 341 7.52 29.45 -36.91
CA ARG A 341 6.54 29.17 -37.97
C ARG A 341 7.22 29.42 -39.32
N LEU A 342 7.01 28.53 -40.29
CA LEU A 342 6.87 28.95 -41.68
C LEU A 342 5.74 28.17 -42.36
N ASN A 343 4.91 28.95 -43.04
CA ASN A 343 3.69 28.60 -43.78
C ASN A 343 4.01 28.20 -45.24
N ARG A 344 3.02 27.54 -45.89
CA ARG A 344 2.66 27.59 -47.33
C ARG A 344 3.57 26.77 -48.30
N ARG A 345 3.13 26.04 -49.34
CA ARG A 345 1.90 25.92 -50.20
C ARG A 345 1.79 24.45 -50.67
N VAL A 346 0.61 23.82 -50.80
CA VAL A 346 -0.28 23.72 -52.00
C VAL A 346 0.44 23.46 -53.34
N GLY A 347 0.09 22.33 -53.96
CA GLY A 347 0.36 21.98 -55.36
C GLY A 347 -0.18 20.59 -55.72
N ASP A 348 -1.41 20.56 -56.25
CA ASP A 348 -2.00 19.42 -56.98
C ASP A 348 -1.17 19.03 -58.21
N GLY A 349 -1.23 17.76 -58.60
CA GLY A 349 -0.67 17.26 -59.87
C GLY A 349 -0.95 15.78 -60.11
N HIS A 350 -2.07 15.51 -60.78
CA HIS A 350 -2.45 14.22 -61.37
C HIS A 350 -1.55 13.83 -62.57
N ILE A 351 -1.73 12.57 -63.03
CA ILE A 351 -1.21 11.91 -64.26
C ILE A 351 0.19 11.30 -64.02
N ASN A 352 0.43 9.98 -64.10
CA ASN A 352 -0.10 8.89 -64.94
C ASN A 352 -0.40 7.63 -64.12
#